data_AF-A0A3A9F8E2-F1
#
_entry.id   AF-A0A3A9F8E2-F1
#
_cell.length_a   1.000
_cell.length_b   1.000
_cell.length_c   1.000
_cell.angle_alpha   90.00
_cell.angle_beta   90.00
_cell.angle_gamma   90.00
#
_symmetry.space_group_name_H-M   'P 1'
#
loop_
_entity.id
_entity.type
_entity.pdbx_description
1 polymer ?
#
loop_
_entity_poly.entity_id
_entity_poly.type
_entity_poly.pdbx_seq_one_letter_code
_entity_poly.pdbx_strand_id
1 'polypeptide(L)'
;MDIKKIQERIDETEYWDVEILDFQVSFFGDEITIYIYNDEISCWRIVFSVCFKVNYETDAYIRSIDHVKTMRGRQLCYFGQDITLSRSEYKGFYKVKMCLSVLDVEIECKEIKVEKINRNEVKFFWED
;
A
#
# COMPACT_ATOMS: atom_id res chain seq x y z
N MET A 1 11.57 -8.12 14.09
CA MET A 1 10.86 -7.10 14.90
C MET A 1 9.61 -7.73 15.49
N ASP A 2 9.10 -7.25 16.63
CA ASP A 2 7.84 -7.76 17.18
C ASP A 2 6.69 -7.39 16.23
N ILE A 3 5.90 -8.39 15.83
CA ILE A 3 4.81 -8.22 14.87
C ILE A 3 3.77 -7.21 15.38
N LYS A 4 3.53 -7.18 16.69
CA LYS A 4 2.60 -6.22 17.30
C LYS A 4 3.08 -4.79 17.11
N LYS A 5 4.38 -4.55 17.29
CA LYS A 5 4.98 -3.22 17.08
C LYS A 5 4.95 -2.77 15.62
N ILE A 6 5.03 -3.71 14.68
CA ILE A 6 4.86 -3.36 13.26
C ILE A 6 3.41 -2.98 13.00
N GLN A 7 2.45 -3.77 13.49
CA GLN A 7 1.04 -3.47 13.35
C GLN A 7 0.70 -2.11 13.98
N GLU A 8 1.15 -1.84 15.20
CA GLU A 8 0.98 -0.54 15.87
C GLU A 8 1.49 0.62 15.02
N ARG A 9 2.65 0.48 14.37
CA ARG A 9 3.19 1.51 13.46
C ARG A 9 2.39 1.67 12.17
N ILE A 10 1.77 0.61 11.68
CA ILE A 10 0.84 0.70 10.54
C ILE A 10 -0.43 1.42 10.99
N ASP A 11 -0.95 1.09 12.17
CA ASP A 11 -2.16 1.69 12.74
C ASP A 11 -1.97 3.20 13.04
N GLU A 12 -0.75 3.63 13.38
CA GLU A 12 -0.37 5.06 13.51
C GLU A 12 -0.55 5.87 12.20
N THR A 13 -0.68 5.21 11.05
CA THR A 13 -0.96 5.89 9.78
C THR A 13 -2.43 6.29 9.62
N GLU A 14 -3.29 5.82 10.52
CA GLU A 14 -4.75 6.06 10.51
C GLU A 14 -5.38 5.74 9.14
N TYR A 15 -4.93 4.66 8.49
CA TYR A 15 -5.25 4.35 7.09
C TYR A 15 -6.75 4.09 6.79
N TRP A 16 -7.58 3.88 7.81
CA TRP A 16 -9.00 3.57 7.66
C TRP A 16 -9.78 4.74 7.06
N ASP A 17 -10.46 4.47 5.95
CA ASP A 17 -11.18 5.43 5.12
C ASP A 17 -10.33 6.61 4.61
N VAL A 18 -9.00 6.44 4.59
CA VAL A 18 -8.03 7.44 4.08
C VAL A 18 -7.61 7.10 2.66
N GLU A 19 -7.43 8.14 1.85
CA GLU A 19 -7.03 8.03 0.44
C GLU A 19 -5.66 7.35 0.30
N ILE A 20 -5.62 6.32 -0.54
CA ILE A 20 -4.38 5.69 -0.99
C ILE A 20 -3.91 6.45 -2.23
N LEU A 21 -2.72 7.05 -2.11
CA LEU A 21 -2.15 7.88 -3.15
C LEU A 21 -1.52 7.04 -4.27
N ASP A 22 -0.89 5.91 -3.93
CA ASP A 22 -0.31 5.00 -4.94
C ASP A 22 0.01 3.61 -4.37
N PHE A 23 0.11 2.64 -5.27
CA PHE A 23 0.62 1.29 -5.02
C PHE A 23 1.69 0.98 -6.07
N GLN A 24 2.95 0.91 -5.64
CA GLN A 24 4.09 0.79 -6.53
C GLN A 24 4.81 -0.53 -6.34
N VAL A 25 5.17 -1.15 -7.47
CA VAL A 25 5.99 -2.37 -7.52
C VAL A 25 7.34 -1.99 -8.12
N SER A 26 8.41 -2.15 -7.35
CA SER A 26 9.78 -1.75 -7.71
C SER A 26 10.74 -2.93 -7.67
N PHE A 27 11.94 -2.75 -8.23
CA PHE A 27 13.05 -3.73 -8.16
C PHE A 27 12.63 -5.17 -8.51
N PHE A 28 11.98 -5.35 -9.68
CA PHE A 28 11.46 -6.63 -10.15
C PHE A 28 10.43 -7.30 -9.23
N GLY A 29 9.73 -6.51 -8.42
CA GLY A 29 8.73 -6.99 -7.47
C GLY A 29 9.30 -7.40 -6.11
N ASP A 30 10.59 -7.16 -5.86
CA ASP A 30 11.19 -7.37 -4.54
C ASP A 30 10.69 -6.36 -3.51
N GLU A 31 10.32 -5.15 -3.97
CA GLU A 31 9.75 -4.12 -3.12
C GLU A 31 8.37 -3.68 -3.59
N ILE A 32 7.46 -3.57 -2.62
CA ILE A 32 6.15 -2.95 -2.78
C ILE A 32 6.07 -1.74 -1.86
N THR A 33 5.59 -0.63 -2.40
CA THR A 33 5.38 0.60 -1.63
C THR A 33 3.94 1.04 -1.75
N ILE A 34 3.31 1.32 -0.61
CA ILE A 34 2.03 2.05 -0.58
C ILE A 34 2.24 3.43 -0.01
N TYR A 35 1.51 4.39 -0.58
CA TYR A 35 1.48 5.76 -0.12
C TYR A 35 0.08 6.09 0.37
N ILE A 36 -0.03 6.59 1.59
CA ILE A 36 -1.30 6.90 2.24
C ILE A 36 -1.31 8.40 2.52
N TYR A 37 -2.42 9.06 2.19
CA TYR A 37 -2.58 10.48 2.47
C TYR A 37 -2.41 10.77 3.96
N ASN A 38 -1.79 11.90 4.29
CA ASN A 38 -1.72 12.38 5.67
C ASN A 38 -2.14 13.86 5.74
N ASP A 39 -1.47 14.74 4.98
CA ASP A 39 -1.85 16.15 4.84
C ASP A 39 -1.34 16.72 3.50
N GLU A 40 -1.50 18.03 3.30
CA GLU A 40 -1.07 18.74 2.09
C GLU A 40 0.45 18.72 1.85
N ILE A 41 1.26 18.46 2.89
CA ILE A 41 2.72 18.54 2.84
C ILE A 41 3.36 17.14 2.90
N SER A 42 2.69 16.17 3.51
CA SER A 42 3.25 14.88 3.85
C SER A 42 2.31 13.72 3.54
N CYS A 43 2.91 12.56 3.33
CA CYS A 43 2.21 11.28 3.21
C CYS A 43 2.93 10.22 4.03
N TRP A 44 2.20 9.15 4.37
CA TRP A 44 2.79 7.93 4.91
C TRP A 44 3.27 7.06 3.76
N ARG A 45 4.46 6.48 3.93
CA ARG A 45 5.05 5.49 3.04
C ARG A 45 5.25 4.20 3.81
N ILE A 46 4.64 3.12 3.34
CA ILE A 46 4.89 1.77 3.85
C ILE A 46 5.60 0.98 2.77
N VAL A 47 6.82 0.52 3.08
CA VAL A 47 7.66 -0.28 2.18
C VAL A 47 7.71 -1.71 2.70
N PHE A 48 7.40 -2.65 1.82
CA PHE A 48 7.54 -4.08 2.02
C PHE A 48 8.73 -4.55 1.16
N SER A 49 9.80 -5.04 1.79
CA SER A 49 11.04 -5.42 1.09
C SER A 49 11.35 -6.90 1.24
N VAL A 50 12.13 -7.44 0.29
CA VAL A 50 12.42 -8.87 0.17
C VAL A 50 11.11 -9.66 0.04
N CYS A 51 10.27 -9.23 -0.90
CA CYS A 51 8.99 -9.86 -1.20
C CYS A 51 9.19 -11.21 -1.88
N PHE A 52 8.56 -12.24 -1.33
CA PHE A 52 8.58 -13.60 -1.88
C PHE A 52 7.33 -13.90 -2.71
N LYS A 53 6.16 -13.46 -2.24
CA LYS A 53 4.88 -13.77 -2.86
C LYS A 53 3.97 -12.56 -2.77
N VAL A 54 3.36 -12.21 -3.89
CA VAL A 54 2.46 -11.06 -4.02
C VAL A 54 1.29 -11.50 -4.86
N ASN A 55 0.09 -11.36 -4.31
CA ASN A 55 -1.16 -11.53 -5.04
C ASN A 55 -1.96 -10.24 -4.92
N TYR A 56 -2.57 -9.81 -6.01
CA TYR A 56 -3.52 -8.71 -5.97
C TYR A 56 -4.67 -8.92 -6.94
N GLU A 57 -5.83 -8.40 -6.56
CA GLU A 57 -7.05 -8.40 -7.35
C GLU A 57 -7.56 -6.97 -7.49
N THR A 58 -8.08 -6.62 -8.66
CA THR A 58 -8.62 -5.28 -8.94
C THR A 58 -10.06 -5.36 -9.41
N ASP A 59 -10.78 -4.26 -9.30
CA ASP A 59 -12.13 -4.04 -9.82
C ASP A 59 -12.26 -3.98 -11.36
N ALA A 60 -11.20 -4.32 -12.11
CA ALA A 60 -11.15 -4.18 -13.56
C ALA A 60 -12.30 -4.87 -14.32
N TYR A 61 -12.93 -5.87 -13.70
CA TYR A 61 -14.05 -6.62 -14.29
C TYR A 61 -15.41 -5.91 -14.19
N ILE A 62 -15.56 -4.91 -13.30
CA ILE A 62 -16.81 -4.18 -13.04
C ILE A 62 -16.72 -2.67 -13.26
N ARG A 63 -15.51 -2.10 -13.23
CA ARG A 63 -15.35 -0.65 -13.40
C ARG A 63 -15.66 -0.22 -14.84
N SER A 64 -16.18 1.00 -14.97
CA SER A 64 -16.47 1.63 -16.28
C SER A 64 -15.26 2.30 -16.93
N ILE A 65 -14.15 2.44 -16.20
CA ILE A 65 -12.93 3.10 -16.68
C ILE A 65 -11.92 2.05 -17.17
N ASP A 66 -11.48 2.16 -18.41
CA ASP A 66 -10.59 1.18 -19.03
C ASP A 66 -9.15 1.22 -18.47
N HIS A 67 -8.63 2.41 -18.16
CA HIS A 67 -7.21 2.61 -17.85
C HIS A 67 -7.00 3.52 -16.63
N VAL A 68 -6.61 2.93 -15.48
CA VAL A 68 -6.34 3.70 -14.24
C VAL A 68 -5.23 4.74 -14.43
N LYS A 69 -4.23 4.46 -15.26
CA LYS A 69 -3.13 5.39 -15.56
C LYS A 69 -3.59 6.76 -16.10
N THR A 70 -4.80 6.87 -16.65
CA THR A 70 -5.36 8.12 -17.17
C THR A 70 -6.23 8.86 -16.14
N MET A 71 -6.47 8.27 -14.97
CA MET A 71 -7.26 8.88 -13.90
C MET A 71 -6.47 9.97 -13.18
N ARG A 72 -7.18 10.96 -12.64
CA ARG A 72 -6.60 12.12 -11.95
C ARG A 72 -7.33 12.41 -10.64
N GLY A 73 -6.56 12.76 -9.61
CA GLY A 73 -7.05 13.15 -8.28
C GLY A 73 -8.16 12.24 -7.77
N ARG A 74 -9.30 12.84 -7.38
CA ARG A 74 -10.45 12.17 -6.74
C ARG A 74 -11.13 11.06 -7.56
N GLN A 75 -10.77 10.87 -8.84
CA GLN A 75 -11.32 9.77 -9.63
C GLN A 75 -10.87 8.40 -9.11
N LEU A 76 -9.69 8.34 -8.47
CA LEU A 76 -9.02 7.10 -8.07
C LEU A 76 -9.86 6.25 -7.12
N CYS A 77 -10.53 6.86 -6.14
CA CYS A 77 -11.43 6.18 -5.20
C CYS A 77 -10.78 4.98 -4.46
N TYR A 78 -9.45 4.96 -4.31
CA TYR A 78 -8.76 3.97 -3.48
C TYR A 78 -8.70 4.48 -2.05
N PHE A 79 -9.35 3.77 -1.13
CA PHE A 79 -9.35 4.10 0.29
C PHE A 79 -8.96 2.87 1.10
N GLY A 80 -8.08 3.06 2.09
CA GLY A 80 -7.68 1.99 3.00
C GLY A 80 -8.86 1.55 3.85
N GLN A 81 -9.15 0.25 3.87
CA GLN A 81 -10.22 -0.33 4.70
C GLN A 81 -9.65 -1.23 5.79
N ASP A 82 -8.66 -2.05 5.45
CA ASP A 82 -7.98 -2.93 6.41
C ASP A 82 -6.53 -3.14 5.98
N ILE A 83 -5.61 -3.15 6.94
CA ILE A 83 -4.22 -3.60 6.79
C ILE A 83 -3.89 -4.49 7.98
N THR A 84 -3.94 -5.81 7.75
CA THR A 84 -3.71 -6.82 8.79
C THR A 84 -2.38 -7.54 8.57
N LEU A 85 -1.56 -7.58 9.62
CA LEU A 85 -0.28 -8.29 9.67
C LEU A 85 -0.38 -9.61 10.45
N SER A 86 0.17 -10.67 9.87
CA SER A 86 0.30 -11.98 10.51
C SER A 86 1.66 -12.63 10.20
N ARG A 87 1.97 -13.74 10.88
CA ARG A 87 3.17 -14.53 10.55
C ARG A 87 2.89 -15.36 9.31
N SER A 88 3.83 -15.35 8.36
CA SER A 88 3.79 -16.30 7.24
C SER A 88 4.14 -17.71 7.72
N GLU A 89 3.72 -18.71 6.95
CA GLU A 89 4.17 -20.09 7.06
C GLU A 89 5.66 -20.23 6.70
N TYR A 90 6.20 -19.32 5.89
CA TYR A 90 7.62 -19.28 5.55
C TYR A 90 8.41 -18.60 6.67
N LYS A 91 9.40 -19.33 7.19
CA LYS A 91 10.23 -18.88 8.31
C LYS A 91 10.88 -17.53 8.03
N GLY A 92 10.60 -16.55 8.88
CA GLY A 92 11.18 -15.20 8.80
C GLY A 92 10.41 -14.26 7.88
N PHE A 93 9.28 -14.69 7.32
CA PHE A 93 8.39 -13.83 6.53
C PHE A 93 7.17 -13.39 7.35
N TYR A 94 6.69 -12.22 7.01
CA TYR A 94 5.41 -11.68 7.40
C TYR A 94 4.40 -11.89 6.28
N LYS A 95 3.13 -11.98 6.63
CA LYS A 95 2.01 -11.99 5.71
C LYS A 95 1.13 -10.78 5.97
N VAL A 96 0.98 -9.93 4.97
CA VAL A 96 0.21 -8.69 5.01
C VAL A 96 -1.01 -8.87 4.11
N LYS A 97 -2.18 -8.54 4.63
CA LYS A 97 -3.42 -8.45 3.85
C LYS A 97 -3.89 -7.01 3.86
N MET A 98 -4.23 -6.49 2.69
CA MET A 98 -4.72 -5.12 2.53
C MET A 98 -6.00 -5.14 1.71
N CYS A 99 -7.00 -4.39 2.17
CA CYS A 99 -8.20 -4.08 1.41
C CYS A 99 -8.23 -2.57 1.18
N LEU A 100 -8.09 -2.14 -0.07
CA LEU A 100 -7.97 -0.75 -0.49
C LEU A 100 -9.17 -0.31 -1.35
N SER A 101 -10.36 -0.78 -0.97
CA SER A 101 -11.66 -0.58 -1.65
C SER A 101 -11.81 -1.29 -3.00
N VAL A 102 -10.94 -0.97 -3.97
CA VAL A 102 -10.99 -1.54 -5.33
C VAL A 102 -9.74 -2.37 -5.68
N LEU A 103 -8.85 -2.53 -4.69
CA LEU A 103 -7.63 -3.32 -4.76
C LEU A 103 -7.49 -4.14 -3.48
N ASP A 104 -7.51 -5.46 -3.62
CA ASP A 104 -7.17 -6.39 -2.55
C ASP A 104 -5.76 -6.93 -2.78
N VAL A 105 -4.93 -6.93 -1.74
CA VAL A 105 -3.52 -7.32 -1.84
C VAL A 105 -3.14 -8.28 -0.71
N GLU A 106 -2.40 -9.32 -1.06
CA GLU A 106 -1.70 -10.19 -0.12
C GLU A 106 -0.20 -10.19 -0.43
N ILE A 107 0.62 -9.78 0.54
CA ILE A 107 2.08 -9.68 0.41
C ILE A 107 2.74 -10.59 1.45
N GLU A 108 3.72 -11.39 1.03
CA GLU A 108 4.63 -12.10 1.92
C GLU A 108 6.05 -11.56 1.75
N CYS A 109 6.57 -10.90 2.80
CA CYS A 109 7.86 -10.18 2.78
C CYS A 109 8.65 -10.37 4.08
N LYS A 110 9.94 -10.05 4.10
CA LYS A 110 10.74 -10.14 5.35
C LYS A 110 10.80 -8.84 6.13
N GLU A 111 10.68 -7.72 5.44
CA GLU A 111 10.92 -6.40 6.02
C GLU A 111 9.76 -5.47 5.72
N ILE A 112 9.37 -4.71 6.75
CA ILE A 112 8.28 -3.73 6.68
C ILE A 112 8.77 -2.45 7.34
N LYS A 113 8.68 -1.34 6.61
CA LYS A 113 9.11 -0.02 7.06
C LYS A 113 8.00 0.99 6.87
N VAL A 114 7.60 1.66 7.95
CA VAL A 114 6.59 2.72 7.95
C VAL A 114 7.27 4.06 8.19
N GLU A 115 7.06 5.03 7.32
CA GLU A 115 7.70 6.35 7.42
C GLU A 115 6.73 7.46 7.03
N LYS A 116 6.80 8.60 7.72
CA LYS A 116 6.20 9.84 7.25
C LYS A 116 7.21 10.59 6.41
N ILE A 117 6.85 10.96 5.19
CA ILE A 117 7.74 11.62 4.23
C ILE A 117 7.09 12.89 3.66
N ASN A 118 7.90 13.75 3.02
CA ASN A 118 7.36 14.88 2.27
C ASN A 118 6.71 14.37 0.98
N ARG A 119 5.50 14.83 0.69
CA ARG A 119 4.74 14.41 -0.48
C ARG A 119 5.45 14.75 -1.80
N ASN A 120 6.17 15.88 -1.84
CA ASN A 120 6.88 16.35 -3.04
C ASN A 120 8.11 15.50 -3.40
N GLU A 121 8.53 14.58 -2.53
CA GLU A 121 9.61 13.63 -2.84
C GLU A 121 9.13 12.47 -3.71
N VAL A 122 7.81 12.31 -3.87
CA VAL A 122 7.18 11.21 -4.60
C VAL A 122 6.58 11.77 -5.89
N LYS A 123 6.76 11.01 -6.98
CA LYS A 123 6.07 11.29 -8.24
C LYS A 123 4.87 10.37 -8.35
N PHE A 124 3.68 10.92 -8.24
CA PHE A 124 2.43 10.19 -8.44
C PHE A 124 2.00 10.26 -9.90
N PHE A 125 1.57 9.14 -10.48
CA PHE A 125 1.20 9.08 -11.91
C PHE A 125 0.01 9.98 -12.28
N TRP A 126 -0.77 10.40 -11.29
CA TRP A 126 -2.00 11.17 -11.44
C TRP A 126 -1.83 12.66 -11.17
N GLU A 127 -0.62 13.13 -10.82
CA GLU A 127 -0.32 14.56 -10.67
C GLU A 127 0.03 15.25 -12.00
N ASP A 128 0.26 14.49 -13.07
CA ASP A 128 0.60 14.98 -14.42
C ASP A 128 -0.61 15.39 -15.28
#